data_AF-A0A1G3BEY0-F1
#
_entry.id   AF-A0A1G3BEY0-F1
#
_cell.length_a   1.000
_cell.length_b   1.000
_cell.length_c   1.000
_cell.angle_alpha   90.00
_cell.angle_beta   90.00
_cell.angle_gamma   90.00
#
_symmetry.space_group_name_H-M   'P 1'
#
loop_
_entity.id
_entity.type
_entity.pdbx_description
1 polymer ?
#
loop_
_entity_poly.entity_id
_entity_poly.type
_entity_poly.pdbx_seq_one_letter_code
_entity_poly.pdbx_strand_id
1 'polypeptide(L)'
;MGSPKVAYKETLGRAVLIEEKFIQQTGGHGQYGHVVILFEPCKDAHPVLFENEIVGGAIPKPYIKAVANAIEETTQGGVPGGYPLINVKAILKDGSHHPVDSSDLAFYTAAARAVSRAVQEAGSVLLEPVMKVEVSVPEMYLGDALGDLNGRRANIMELDIRSGVRIIKGHVPLAEMFGYATALRSLTSGRGSYIMEPFEYRAVPKELCVSAS
;
A
#
# COMPACT_ATOMS: atom_id res chain seq x y z
N MET A 1 -9.61 -15.25 22.39
CA MET A 1 -8.44 -14.95 21.54
C MET A 1 -8.93 -14.14 20.35
N GLY A 2 -8.31 -13.00 20.03
CA GLY A 2 -8.78 -12.12 18.96
C GLY A 2 -8.52 -12.70 17.57
N SER A 3 -9.45 -12.48 16.65
CA SER A 3 -9.30 -12.94 15.26
C SER A 3 -8.07 -12.31 14.60
N PRO A 4 -7.28 -13.08 13.81
CA PRO A 4 -6.17 -12.51 13.06
C PRO A 4 -6.66 -11.39 12.14
N LYS A 5 -5.93 -10.28 12.11
CA LYS A 5 -6.25 -9.11 11.30
C LYS A 5 -5.39 -9.08 10.04
N VAL A 6 -5.99 -8.69 8.92
CA VAL A 6 -5.29 -8.49 7.65
C VAL A 6 -4.66 -7.10 7.65
N ALA A 7 -3.39 -7.02 7.28
CA ALA A 7 -2.67 -5.75 7.16
C ALA A 7 -2.94 -5.10 5.80
N TYR A 8 -4.12 -4.49 5.64
CA TYR A 8 -4.46 -3.71 4.45
C TYR A 8 -3.55 -2.49 4.29
N LYS A 9 -3.42 -2.03 3.04
CA LYS A 9 -2.67 -0.85 2.63
C LYS A 9 -3.51 -0.02 1.67
N GLU A 10 -3.06 1.18 1.34
CA GLU A 10 -3.70 2.02 0.33
C GLU A 10 -2.68 2.51 -0.71
N THR A 11 -3.16 2.92 -1.87
CA THR A 11 -2.38 3.64 -2.88
C THR A 11 -3.26 4.69 -3.57
N LEU A 12 -2.65 5.56 -4.36
CA LEU A 12 -3.38 6.61 -5.08
C LEU A 12 -4.12 6.02 -6.30
N GLY A 13 -5.33 6.51 -6.56
CA GLY A 13 -6.13 6.08 -7.72
C GLY A 13 -5.65 6.64 -9.05
N ARG A 14 -5.01 7.82 -9.04
CA ARG A 14 -4.52 8.52 -10.24
C ARG A 14 -3.40 9.50 -9.88
N ALA A 15 -2.72 10.02 -10.90
CA ALA A 15 -1.79 11.12 -10.71
C ALA A 15 -2.52 12.43 -10.36
N VAL A 16 -1.93 13.23 -9.47
CA VAL A 16 -2.43 14.54 -9.06
C VAL A 16 -1.27 15.48 -8.73
N LEU A 17 -1.35 16.73 -9.21
CA LEU A 17 -0.41 17.79 -8.86
C LEU A 17 -0.99 18.60 -7.70
N ILE A 18 -0.26 18.67 -6.59
CA ILE A 18 -0.68 19.40 -5.39
C ILE A 18 0.26 20.58 -5.15
N GLU A 19 -0.31 21.78 -5.14
CA GLU A 19 0.33 22.97 -4.59
C GLU A 19 -0.18 23.18 -3.16
N GLU A 20 0.75 23.21 -2.19
CA GLU A 20 0.44 23.37 -0.78
C GLU A 20 1.36 24.40 -0.11
N LYS A 21 0.74 25.31 0.66
CA LYS A 21 1.42 26.37 1.39
C LYS A 21 1.10 26.26 2.88
N PHE A 22 2.13 26.18 3.68
CA PHE A 22 2.04 26.36 5.13
C PHE A 22 2.52 27.75 5.49
N ILE A 23 1.58 28.61 5.90
CA ILE A 23 1.86 29.95 6.37
C ILE A 23 1.24 30.08 7.76
N GLN A 24 2.06 30.28 8.77
CA GLN A 24 1.60 30.51 10.13
C GLN A 24 2.41 31.62 10.78
N GLN A 25 1.71 32.60 11.35
CA GLN A 25 2.33 33.54 12.26
C GLN A 25 2.20 33.00 13.67
N THR A 26 3.33 32.63 14.27
CA THR A 26 3.42 32.51 15.73
C THR A 26 3.74 33.89 16.29
N GLY A 27 3.47 34.19 17.56
CA GLY A 27 3.78 35.48 18.17
C GLY A 27 5.28 35.87 18.20
N GLY A 28 6.14 35.14 17.47
CA GLY A 28 7.55 35.40 17.20
C GLY A 28 7.87 35.19 15.71
N HIS A 29 8.78 34.26 15.36
CA HIS A 29 9.14 33.99 13.96
C HIS A 29 7.96 33.38 13.17
N GLY A 30 7.78 33.81 11.93
CA GLY A 30 6.82 33.20 11.02
C GLY A 30 7.24 31.78 10.63
N GLN A 31 6.29 31.02 10.11
CA GLN A 31 6.51 29.73 9.47
C GLN A 31 6.05 29.83 8.02
N TYR A 32 6.92 29.51 7.09
CA TYR A 32 6.65 29.51 5.66
C TYR A 32 7.23 28.28 4.97
N GLY A 33 6.36 27.46 4.37
CA GLY A 33 6.75 26.37 3.49
C GLY A 33 5.82 26.33 2.29
N HIS A 34 6.36 26.20 1.09
CA HIS A 34 5.57 26.08 -0.14
C HIS A 34 6.15 24.99 -1.02
N VAL A 35 5.34 24.00 -1.36
CA VAL A 35 5.71 22.86 -2.20
C VAL A 35 4.70 22.64 -3.31
N VAL A 36 5.19 22.26 -4.49
CA VAL A 36 4.40 21.78 -5.62
C VAL A 36 4.89 20.38 -5.96
N ILE A 37 4.05 19.38 -5.69
CA ILE A 37 4.43 17.97 -5.78
C ILE A 37 3.47 17.24 -6.71
N LEU A 38 4.01 16.53 -7.70
CA LEU A 38 3.25 15.56 -8.48
C LEU A 38 3.27 14.23 -7.73
N PHE A 39 2.10 13.77 -7.31
CA PHE A 39 1.92 12.45 -6.73
C PHE A 39 1.31 11.52 -7.76
N GLU A 40 1.85 10.31 -7.90
CA GLU A 40 1.34 9.31 -8.83
C GLU A 40 1.44 7.89 -8.25
N PRO A 41 0.52 6.98 -8.62
CA PRO A 41 0.65 5.57 -8.25
C PRO A 41 1.84 4.93 -8.99
N CYS A 42 2.72 4.28 -8.24
CA CYS A 42 3.93 3.64 -8.74
C CYS A 42 4.18 2.32 -7.99
N LYS A 43 3.88 1.19 -8.64
CA LYS A 43 3.95 -0.14 -8.01
C LYS A 43 5.33 -0.54 -7.48
N ASP A 44 6.41 0.09 -7.93
CA ASP A 44 7.77 -0.29 -7.53
C ASP A 44 8.39 0.66 -6.48
N ALA A 45 7.61 1.63 -5.98
CA ALA A 45 8.09 2.70 -5.12
C ALA A 45 8.31 2.32 -3.64
N HIS A 46 7.94 1.10 -3.22
CA HIS A 46 7.64 0.68 -1.85
C HIS A 46 8.52 1.27 -0.71
N PRO A 47 7.94 2.03 0.26
CA PRO A 47 6.58 2.56 0.28
C PRO A 47 6.41 3.79 -0.62
N VAL A 48 7.44 4.64 -0.72
CA VAL A 48 7.46 5.86 -1.51
C VAL A 48 8.76 6.02 -2.29
N LEU A 49 8.65 6.47 -3.54
CA LEU A 49 9.76 6.94 -4.36
C LEU A 49 9.70 8.46 -4.41
N PHE A 50 10.70 9.13 -3.83
CA PHE A 50 10.83 10.58 -3.88
C PHE A 50 11.83 11.02 -4.94
N GLU A 51 11.40 11.91 -5.83
CA GLU A 51 12.25 12.55 -6.84
C GLU A 51 12.25 14.07 -6.66
N ASN A 52 13.42 14.69 -6.79
CA ASN A 52 13.58 16.13 -6.70
C ASN A 52 13.91 16.71 -8.09
N GLU A 53 13.01 17.54 -8.62
CA GLU A 53 13.19 18.27 -9.87
C GLU A 53 13.34 19.79 -9.66
N ILE A 54 13.56 20.25 -8.42
CA ILE A 54 13.75 21.68 -8.14
C ILE A 54 14.96 22.23 -8.90
N VAL A 55 14.71 23.28 -9.67
CA VAL A 55 15.72 24.07 -10.40
C VAL A 55 15.89 25.46 -9.77
N GLY A 56 17.04 26.10 -10.00
CA GLY A 56 17.25 27.51 -9.64
C GLY A 56 17.30 27.83 -8.14
N GLY A 57 17.24 26.82 -7.26
CA GLY A 57 17.30 27.02 -5.80
C GLY A 57 16.01 27.56 -5.19
N ALA A 58 14.86 27.36 -5.85
CA ALA A 58 13.55 27.79 -5.36
C ALA A 58 13.24 27.27 -3.93
N ILE A 59 13.72 26.05 -3.63
CA ILE A 59 13.75 25.45 -2.30
C ILE A 59 15.21 25.09 -1.94
N PRO A 60 15.75 25.63 -0.83
CA PRO A 60 17.04 25.23 -0.30
C PRO A 60 17.15 23.73 -0.01
N LYS A 61 18.32 23.13 -0.28
CA LYS A 61 18.58 21.68 -0.10
C LYS A 61 18.20 21.10 1.28
N PRO A 62 18.42 21.79 2.43
CA PRO A 62 18.00 21.27 3.73
C PRO A 62 16.49 21.01 3.81
N TYR A 63 15.68 21.92 3.26
CA TYR A 63 14.22 21.79 3.27
C TYR A 63 13.72 20.69 2.34
N ILE A 64 14.44 20.37 1.26
CA ILE A 64 14.09 19.23 0.38
C ILE A 64 14.16 17.91 1.16
N LYS A 65 15.13 17.77 2.08
CA LYS A 65 15.21 16.61 2.96
C LYS A 65 14.02 16.55 3.92
N ALA A 66 13.61 17.69 4.48
CA ALA A 66 12.42 17.77 5.34
C ALA A 66 11.14 17.37 4.59
N VAL A 67 11.00 17.78 3.31
CA VAL A 67 9.91 17.37 2.43
C VAL A 67 9.92 15.86 2.20
N ALA A 68 11.06 15.28 1.82
CA ALA A 68 11.17 13.85 1.57
C ALA A 68 10.78 13.02 2.80
N ASN A 69 11.33 13.37 3.97
CA ASN A 69 11.02 12.70 5.23
C ASN A 69 9.54 12.82 5.59
N ALA A 70 8.93 13.99 5.41
CA ALA A 70 7.51 14.19 5.68
C ALA A 70 6.63 13.30 4.82
N ILE A 71 6.95 13.16 3.52
CA ILE A 71 6.20 12.29 2.62
C ILE A 71 6.34 10.83 3.03
N GLU A 72 7.55 10.38 3.32
CA GLU A 72 7.81 9.01 3.78
C GLU A 72 7.07 8.69 5.09
N GLU A 73 7.18 9.55 6.11
CA GLU A 73 6.54 9.34 7.41
C GLU A 73 5.01 9.42 7.32
N THR A 74 4.47 10.38 6.56
CA THR A 74 3.01 10.54 6.40
C THR A 74 2.40 9.37 5.64
N THR A 75 3.10 8.85 4.63
CA THR A 75 2.61 7.67 3.89
C THR A 75 2.69 6.40 4.74
N GLN A 76 3.76 6.20 5.52
CA GLN A 76 3.88 5.05 6.43
C GLN A 76 2.88 5.10 7.59
N GLY A 77 2.62 6.28 8.16
CA GLY A 77 1.64 6.48 9.23
C GLY A 77 0.19 6.33 8.77
N GLY A 78 -0.05 6.48 7.46
CA GLY A 78 -1.37 6.58 6.87
C GLY A 78 -1.93 8.00 6.99
N VAL A 79 -2.74 8.40 6.02
CA VAL A 79 -3.54 9.63 6.14
C VAL A 79 -4.57 9.41 7.26
N PRO A 80 -4.91 10.43 8.09
CA PRO A 80 -5.83 10.26 9.20
C PRO A 80 -7.12 9.52 8.82
N GLY A 81 -7.36 8.37 9.45
CA GLY A 81 -8.52 7.51 9.19
C GLY A 81 -8.35 6.46 8.08
N GLY A 82 -7.17 6.39 7.44
CA GLY A 82 -6.85 5.42 6.39
C GLY A 82 -5.82 4.35 6.81
N TYR A 83 -5.38 3.56 5.83
CA TYR A 83 -4.30 2.57 5.99
C TYR A 83 -2.96 3.17 5.54
N PRO A 84 -1.81 2.56 5.88
CA PRO A 84 -0.53 3.00 5.35
C PRO A 84 -0.51 2.99 3.83
N LEU A 85 -0.02 4.09 3.24
CA LEU A 85 0.13 4.24 1.81
C LEU A 85 1.40 3.56 1.31
N ILE A 86 1.26 2.84 0.21
CA ILE A 86 2.36 2.24 -0.55
C ILE A 86 2.19 2.56 -2.02
N ASN A 87 3.23 2.27 -2.79
CA ASN A 87 3.23 2.42 -4.24
C ASN A 87 2.94 3.85 -4.68
N VAL A 88 3.59 4.83 -4.03
CA VAL A 88 3.42 6.24 -4.37
C VAL A 88 4.76 6.81 -4.82
N LYS A 89 4.77 7.45 -5.99
CA LYS A 89 5.87 8.28 -6.43
C LYS A 89 5.50 9.74 -6.20
N ALA A 90 6.42 10.49 -5.58
CA ALA A 90 6.28 11.90 -5.29
C ALA A 90 7.42 12.67 -5.93
N ILE A 91 7.09 13.54 -6.87
CA ILE A 91 8.06 14.37 -7.59
C ILE A 91 7.90 15.82 -7.16
N LEU A 92 8.89 16.34 -6.45
CA LEU A 92 8.94 17.76 -6.07
C LEU A 92 9.30 18.59 -7.31
N LYS A 93 8.29 19.22 -7.91
CA LYS A 93 8.39 19.96 -9.18
C LYS A 93 8.77 21.42 -8.97
N ASP A 94 8.21 22.05 -7.95
CA ASP A 94 8.41 23.48 -7.68
C ASP A 94 8.13 23.82 -6.21
N GLY A 95 8.30 25.08 -5.85
CA GLY A 95 7.88 25.68 -4.60
C GLY A 95 8.59 26.99 -4.34
N SER A 96 8.48 27.51 -3.13
CA SER A 96 9.19 28.73 -2.75
C SER A 96 9.53 28.72 -1.27
N HIS A 97 10.48 29.56 -0.88
CA HIS A 97 10.86 29.78 0.50
C HIS A 97 10.81 31.27 0.83
N HIS A 98 10.71 31.58 2.13
CA HIS A 98 10.89 32.92 2.66
C HIS A 98 12.24 32.97 3.40
N PRO A 99 13.09 33.99 3.19
CA PRO A 99 14.44 34.00 3.75
C PRO A 99 14.51 33.95 5.29
N VAL A 100 13.46 34.45 5.96
CA VAL A 100 13.42 34.58 7.42
C VAL A 100 12.43 33.62 8.07
N ASP A 101 11.30 33.35 7.39
CA ASP A 101 10.20 32.59 7.98
C ASP A 101 10.20 31.11 7.55
N SER A 102 11.04 30.71 6.60
CA SER A 102 11.15 29.30 6.24
C SER A 102 11.91 28.48 7.26
N SER A 103 11.38 27.30 7.54
CA SER A 103 11.94 26.35 8.49
C SER A 103 11.73 24.92 7.99
N ASP A 104 12.53 23.98 8.49
CA ASP A 104 12.33 22.55 8.20
C ASP A 104 10.92 22.09 8.59
N LEU A 105 10.42 22.57 9.74
CA LEU A 105 9.08 22.25 10.23
C LEU A 105 7.98 22.76 9.29
N ALA A 106 8.15 23.95 8.71
CA ALA A 106 7.18 24.54 7.80
C ALA A 106 7.09 23.73 6.49
N PHE A 107 8.23 23.35 5.92
CA PHE A 107 8.27 22.49 4.72
C PHE A 107 7.79 21.07 4.99
N TYR A 108 8.16 20.50 6.14
CA TYR A 108 7.63 19.21 6.59
C TYR A 108 6.10 19.24 6.67
N THR A 109 5.55 20.27 7.31
CA THR A 109 4.10 20.42 7.49
C THR A 109 3.38 20.62 6.15
N ALA A 110 3.95 21.43 5.25
CA ALA A 110 3.40 21.63 3.91
C ALA A 110 3.37 20.31 3.11
N ALA A 111 4.44 19.52 3.17
CA ALA A 111 4.53 18.22 2.50
C ALA A 111 3.55 17.18 3.08
N ALA A 112 3.42 17.09 4.40
CA ALA A 112 2.45 16.20 5.06
C ALA A 112 0.99 16.54 4.69
N ARG A 113 0.67 17.84 4.61
CA ARG A 113 -0.63 18.32 4.11
C ARG A 113 -0.82 17.98 2.62
N ALA A 114 0.23 18.12 1.82
CA ALA A 114 0.19 17.79 0.40
C ALA A 114 -0.13 16.31 0.18
N VAL A 115 0.46 15.38 0.97
CA VAL A 115 0.11 13.95 0.91
C VAL A 115 -1.37 13.72 1.25
N SER A 116 -1.86 14.33 2.33
CA SER A 116 -3.26 14.19 2.74
C SER A 116 -4.23 14.69 1.66
N ARG A 117 -3.92 15.82 1.03
CA ARG A 117 -4.69 16.36 -0.11
C ARG A 117 -4.58 15.48 -1.34
N ALA A 118 -3.40 14.92 -1.63
CA ALA A 118 -3.20 14.03 -2.75
C ALA A 118 -4.12 12.80 -2.65
N VAL A 119 -4.28 12.22 -1.46
CA VAL A 119 -5.19 11.09 -1.24
C VAL A 119 -6.65 11.49 -1.47
N GLN A 120 -7.07 12.66 -0.98
CA GLN A 120 -8.43 13.16 -1.18
C GLN A 120 -8.74 13.44 -2.66
N GLU A 121 -7.81 14.08 -3.37
CA GLU A 121 -8.02 14.49 -4.76
C GLU A 121 -7.81 13.33 -5.76
N ALA A 122 -6.78 12.50 -5.58
CA ALA A 122 -6.51 11.34 -6.44
C ALA A 122 -7.49 10.18 -6.19
N GLY A 123 -8.12 10.15 -5.01
CA GLY A 123 -8.84 8.99 -4.50
C GLY A 123 -7.88 7.92 -3.97
N SER A 124 -8.38 7.14 -3.00
CA SER A 124 -7.65 6.02 -2.41
C SER A 124 -8.10 4.69 -3.03
N VAL A 125 -7.15 3.79 -3.23
CA VAL A 125 -7.40 2.40 -3.62
C VAL A 125 -6.92 1.48 -2.50
N LEU A 126 -7.86 0.75 -1.91
CA LEU A 126 -7.57 -0.26 -0.89
C LEU A 126 -6.82 -1.44 -1.51
N LEU A 127 -5.75 -1.85 -0.85
CA LEU A 127 -4.89 -2.97 -1.24
C LEU A 127 -4.95 -4.07 -0.18
N GLU A 128 -5.22 -5.30 -0.63
CA GLU A 128 -5.14 -6.50 0.19
C GLU A 128 -3.84 -7.27 -0.06
N PRO A 129 -3.25 -7.91 0.97
CA PRO A 129 -2.11 -8.79 0.78
C PRO A 129 -2.55 -10.09 0.10
N VAL A 130 -1.89 -10.41 -1.00
CA VAL A 130 -2.06 -11.64 -1.76
C VAL A 130 -0.89 -12.57 -1.43
N MET A 131 -1.21 -13.82 -1.14
CA MET A 131 -0.26 -14.87 -0.81
C MET A 131 -0.06 -15.76 -2.02
N LYS A 132 1.19 -16.15 -2.28
CA LYS A 132 1.48 -17.29 -3.15
C LYS A 132 1.32 -18.56 -2.33
N VAL A 133 0.47 -19.46 -2.81
CA VAL A 133 0.13 -20.71 -2.12
C VAL A 133 0.60 -21.90 -2.94
N GLU A 134 1.06 -22.92 -2.24
CA GLU A 134 1.29 -24.26 -2.79
C GLU A 134 0.54 -25.26 -1.91
N VAL A 135 -0.43 -25.95 -2.50
CA VAL A 135 -1.31 -26.90 -1.82
C VAL A 135 -1.04 -28.29 -2.37
N SER A 136 -0.67 -29.22 -1.50
CA SER A 136 -0.39 -30.61 -1.84
C SER A 136 -1.51 -31.52 -1.36
N VAL A 137 -2.12 -32.27 -2.27
CA VAL A 137 -3.21 -33.20 -1.96
C VAL A 137 -3.11 -34.50 -2.76
N PRO A 138 -3.56 -35.65 -2.22
CA PRO A 138 -3.76 -36.84 -3.03
C PRO A 138 -4.75 -36.60 -4.17
N GLU A 139 -4.56 -37.27 -5.30
CA GLU A 139 -5.36 -37.06 -6.52
C GLU A 139 -6.87 -37.17 -6.32
N MET A 140 -7.31 -38.10 -5.46
CA MET A 140 -8.72 -38.30 -5.14
C MET A 140 -9.41 -37.07 -4.50
N TYR A 141 -8.65 -36.14 -3.92
CA TYR A 141 -9.16 -34.92 -3.29
C TYR A 141 -8.90 -33.66 -4.11
N LEU A 142 -8.33 -33.78 -5.32
CA LEU A 142 -7.98 -32.64 -6.15
C LEU A 142 -9.19 -31.76 -6.46
N GLY A 143 -10.32 -32.39 -6.82
CA GLY A 143 -11.56 -31.67 -7.16
C GLY A 143 -12.08 -30.83 -6.00
N ASP A 144 -12.16 -31.42 -4.80
CA ASP A 144 -12.64 -30.73 -3.60
C ASP A 144 -11.71 -29.59 -3.17
N ALA A 145 -10.39 -29.81 -3.24
CA ALA A 145 -9.40 -28.79 -2.92
C ALA A 145 -9.46 -27.61 -3.91
N LEU A 146 -9.63 -27.88 -5.21
CA LEU A 146 -9.82 -26.84 -6.21
C LEU A 146 -11.13 -26.07 -6.02
N GLY A 147 -12.21 -26.77 -5.64
CA GLY A 147 -13.50 -26.16 -5.34
C GLY A 147 -13.40 -25.13 -4.20
N ASP A 148 -12.78 -25.52 -3.08
CA ASP A 148 -12.60 -24.62 -1.92
C ASP A 148 -11.68 -23.44 -2.27
N LEU A 149 -10.57 -23.68 -2.98
CA LEU A 149 -9.66 -22.60 -3.42
C LEU A 149 -10.36 -21.59 -4.35
N ASN A 150 -11.14 -22.05 -5.32
CA ASN A 150 -11.92 -21.16 -6.19
C ASN A 150 -12.92 -20.33 -5.40
N GLY A 151 -13.58 -20.93 -4.39
CA GLY A 151 -14.46 -20.21 -3.46
C GLY A 151 -13.75 -19.11 -2.66
N ARG A 152 -12.43 -19.24 -2.47
CA ARG A 152 -11.55 -18.29 -1.77
C ARG A 152 -10.90 -17.27 -2.69
N ARG A 153 -11.45 -17.04 -3.89
CA ARG A 153 -10.87 -16.11 -4.90
C ARG A 153 -9.43 -16.46 -5.29
N ALA A 154 -9.05 -17.74 -5.22
CA ALA A 154 -7.75 -18.18 -5.68
C ALA A 154 -7.63 -18.03 -7.20
N ASN A 155 -6.52 -17.47 -7.66
CA ASN A 155 -6.11 -17.58 -9.06
C ASN A 155 -5.13 -18.73 -9.20
N ILE A 156 -5.57 -19.85 -9.77
CA ILE A 156 -4.75 -21.04 -9.96
C ILE A 156 -3.85 -20.84 -11.17
N MET A 157 -2.55 -20.99 -10.96
CA MET A 157 -1.53 -20.76 -11.98
C MET A 157 -1.03 -22.06 -12.59
N GLU A 158 -0.84 -23.09 -11.76
CA GLU A 158 -0.19 -24.33 -12.17
C GLU A 158 -0.74 -25.52 -11.39
N LEU A 159 -0.84 -26.66 -12.08
CA LEU A 159 -1.19 -27.96 -11.51
C LEU A 159 -0.08 -28.95 -11.84
N ASP A 160 0.60 -29.40 -10.81
CA ASP A 160 1.76 -30.28 -10.88
C ASP A 160 1.46 -31.66 -10.29
N ILE A 161 2.31 -32.63 -10.62
CA ILE A 161 2.32 -33.95 -10.01
C ILE A 161 3.72 -34.22 -9.46
N ARG A 162 3.84 -34.57 -8.18
CA ARG A 162 5.08 -35.04 -7.58
C ARG A 162 4.83 -36.29 -6.76
N SER A 163 5.49 -37.38 -7.13
CA SER A 163 5.45 -38.64 -6.37
C SER A 163 4.03 -39.15 -6.07
N GLY A 164 3.10 -38.99 -7.02
CA GLY A 164 1.69 -39.41 -6.86
C GLY A 164 0.81 -38.44 -6.06
N VAL A 165 1.32 -37.27 -5.67
CA VAL A 165 0.58 -36.17 -5.03
C VAL A 165 0.37 -35.05 -6.06
N ARG A 166 -0.81 -34.44 -6.04
CA ARG A 166 -1.15 -33.27 -6.85
C ARG A 166 -0.75 -32.00 -6.10
N ILE A 167 -0.09 -31.10 -6.81
CA ILE A 167 0.35 -29.82 -6.28
C ILE A 167 -0.39 -28.71 -7.02
N ILE A 168 -1.10 -27.87 -6.28
CA ILE A 168 -1.84 -26.73 -6.80
C ILE A 168 -1.07 -25.48 -6.39
N LYS A 169 -0.63 -24.69 -7.37
CA LYS A 169 0.02 -23.41 -7.12
C LYS A 169 -0.86 -22.27 -7.60
N GLY A 170 -0.93 -21.21 -6.80
CA GLY A 170 -1.73 -20.05 -7.16
C GLY A 170 -1.52 -18.86 -6.24
N HIS A 171 -2.34 -17.84 -6.44
CA HIS A 171 -2.36 -16.63 -5.64
C HIS A 171 -3.72 -16.50 -4.95
N VAL A 172 -3.74 -16.26 -3.64
CA VAL A 172 -4.97 -16.16 -2.84
C VAL A 172 -4.88 -14.98 -1.89
N PRO A 173 -5.94 -14.15 -1.78
CA PRO A 173 -5.98 -13.10 -0.76
C PRO A 173 -5.87 -13.67 0.65
N LEU A 174 -5.03 -13.09 1.51
CA LEU A 174 -4.80 -13.59 2.86
C LEU A 174 -6.09 -13.63 3.70
N ALA A 175 -7.00 -12.68 3.48
CA ALA A 175 -8.30 -12.63 4.15
C ALA A 175 -9.09 -13.93 4.00
N GLU A 176 -8.97 -14.59 2.84
CA GLU A 176 -9.69 -15.82 2.50
C GLU A 176 -8.99 -17.07 3.04
N MET A 177 -7.76 -16.95 3.56
CA MET A 177 -6.96 -18.09 4.04
C MET A 177 -7.16 -18.39 5.52
N PHE A 178 -7.92 -17.57 6.25
CA PHE A 178 -8.24 -17.84 7.65
C PHE A 178 -9.06 -19.13 7.79
N GLY A 179 -8.59 -20.03 8.64
CA GLY A 179 -9.19 -21.35 8.84
C GLY A 179 -8.92 -22.35 7.72
N TYR A 180 -8.15 -22.00 6.68
CA TYR A 180 -7.88 -22.88 5.55
C TYR A 180 -7.20 -24.19 5.96
N ALA A 181 -6.28 -24.16 6.94
CA ALA A 181 -5.65 -25.38 7.46
C ALA A 181 -6.66 -26.43 7.94
N THR A 182 -7.70 -25.97 8.65
CA THR A 182 -8.77 -26.85 9.16
C THR A 182 -9.68 -27.32 8.04
N ALA A 183 -10.07 -26.42 7.12
CA ALA A 183 -10.90 -26.76 5.97
C ALA A 183 -10.21 -27.81 5.08
N LEU A 184 -8.95 -27.57 4.70
CA LEU A 184 -8.15 -28.49 3.90
C LEU A 184 -8.00 -29.85 4.59
N ARG A 185 -7.76 -29.88 5.91
CA ARG A 185 -7.69 -31.12 6.68
C ARG A 185 -9.00 -31.90 6.59
N SER A 186 -10.14 -31.24 6.74
CA SER A 186 -11.46 -31.89 6.62
C SER A 186 -11.72 -32.43 5.22
N LEU A 187 -11.46 -31.64 4.17
CA LEU A 187 -11.66 -32.02 2.76
C LEU A 187 -10.80 -33.23 2.36
N THR A 188 -9.58 -33.31 2.89
CA THR A 188 -8.58 -34.30 2.49
C THR A 188 -8.43 -35.47 3.46
N SER A 189 -9.34 -35.60 4.43
CA SER A 189 -9.22 -36.57 5.54
C SER A 189 -7.85 -36.49 6.25
N GLY A 190 -7.30 -35.28 6.34
CA GLY A 190 -6.03 -34.95 6.97
C GLY A 190 -4.78 -35.23 6.14
N ARG A 191 -4.92 -35.54 4.84
CA ARG A 191 -3.80 -35.88 3.95
C ARG A 191 -3.30 -34.72 3.09
N GLY A 192 -3.95 -33.57 3.15
CA GLY A 192 -3.54 -32.35 2.48
C GLY A 192 -2.63 -31.48 3.33
N SER A 193 -1.70 -30.80 2.69
CA SER A 193 -0.87 -29.77 3.31
C SER A 193 -0.80 -28.54 2.41
N TYR A 194 -0.44 -27.40 2.98
CA TYR A 194 -0.19 -26.20 2.19
C TYR A 194 0.94 -25.39 2.81
N ILE A 195 1.60 -24.61 1.97
CA ILE A 195 2.48 -23.53 2.37
C ILE A 195 2.00 -22.25 1.69
N MET A 196 2.30 -21.12 2.30
CA MET A 196 2.03 -19.81 1.73
C MET A 196 3.15 -18.84 2.04
N GLU A 197 3.48 -17.98 1.08
CA GLU A 197 4.48 -16.91 1.19
C GLU A 197 3.88 -15.58 0.71
N PRO A 198 4.26 -14.43 1.27
CA PRO A 198 3.83 -13.14 0.76
C PRO A 198 4.21 -12.99 -0.72
N PHE A 199 3.27 -12.53 -1.54
CA PHE A 199 3.52 -12.30 -2.97
C PHE A 199 3.48 -10.82 -3.31
N GLU A 200 2.32 -10.18 -3.20
CA GLU A 200 2.16 -8.77 -3.51
C GLU A 200 0.96 -8.17 -2.76
N TYR A 201 0.85 -6.83 -2.81
CA TYR A 201 -0.38 -6.13 -2.49
C TYR A 201 -1.17 -5.85 -3.77
N ARG A 202 -2.46 -6.20 -3.78
CA ARG A 202 -3.34 -6.02 -4.94
C ARG A 202 -4.58 -5.23 -4.57
N ALA A 203 -5.11 -4.47 -5.52
CA ALA A 203 -6.36 -3.75 -5.35
C ALA A 203 -7.50 -4.71 -4.98
N VAL A 204 -8.23 -4.35 -3.92
CA VAL A 204 -9.45 -5.05 -3.51
C VAL A 204 -10.52 -4.82 -4.58
N PRO A 205 -11.23 -5.88 -5.02
CA PRO A 205 -12.37 -5.73 -5.91
C PRO A 205 -13.40 -4.75 -5.36
N LYS A 206 -13.92 -3.85 -6.22
CA LYS A 206 -14.83 -2.76 -5.81
C LYS A 206 -16.06 -3.26 -5.03
N GLU A 207 -16.53 -4.47 -5.34
CA GLU A 207 -17.66 -5.13 -4.69
C GLU A 207 -17.44 -5.40 -3.20
N LEU A 208 -16.20 -5.61 -2.78
CA LEU A 208 -15.81 -5.89 -1.38
C LEU A 208 -15.46 -4.61 -0.59
N CYS A 209 -15.26 -3.48 -1.26
CA CYS A 209 -14.88 -2.22 -0.61
C CYS A 209 -16.01 -1.57 0.19
N VAL A 210 -17.27 -1.99 0.01
CA VAL A 210 -18.45 -1.37 0.65
C VAL A 210 -18.63 -1.79 2.13
N SER A 211 -17.92 -2.82 2.59
CA SER A 211 -18.09 -3.38 3.94
C SER A 211 -16.94 -3.09 4.92
N ALA A 212 -16.01 -2.20 4.57
CA ALA A 212 -14.84 -1.88 5.40
C ALA A 212 -14.89 -0.47 6.02
N SER A 213 -16.11 0.04 6.29
CA SER A 213 -16.38 1.30 7.02
C SER A 213 -16.82 1.02 8.45
#